data_AF-A0A839EP82-F1
#
_entry.id   AF-A0A839EP82-F1
#
_cell.length_a   1.000
_cell.length_b   1.000
_cell.length_c   1.000
_cell.angle_alpha   90.00
_cell.angle_beta   90.00
_cell.angle_gamma   90.00
#
_symmetry.space_group_name_H-M   'P 1'
#
loop_
_entity.id
_entity.type
_entity.pdbx_description
1 polymer ?
#
loop_
_entity_poly.entity_id
_entity_poly.type
_entity_poly.pdbx_seq_one_letter_code
_entity_poly.pdbx_strand_id
1 'polypeptide(L)'
;MLLWAGPWQIGYNTIYAYVDVKDGTRLGLKSTAILFGRHGKACVVLLFALATGAWSFGGWLLGMSPPYVIGMLVIAAHLGWQTWKIDLVRPEVNYRLFLANILTGILLASAAFMGTV
;
A
#
# COMPACT_ATOMS: atom_id res chain seq x y z
N MET A 1 -15.84 2.38 13.01
CA MET A 1 -14.73 1.47 12.67
C MET A 1 -14.02 1.81 11.33
N LEU A 2 -14.49 2.78 10.53
CA LEU A 2 -13.93 3.07 9.18
C LEU A 2 -13.16 4.41 9.03
N LEU A 3 -12.89 5.15 10.11
CA LEU A 3 -12.41 6.55 10.03
C LEU A 3 -10.92 6.79 10.37
N TRP A 4 -10.11 5.74 10.50
CA TRP A 4 -8.68 5.87 10.88
C TRP A 4 -7.70 5.32 9.82
N ALA A 5 -8.23 4.96 8.65
CA ALA A 5 -7.51 4.31 7.56
C ALA A 5 -7.00 5.35 6.56
N GLY A 6 -5.77 5.85 6.75
CA GLY A 6 -5.13 6.80 5.84
C GLY A 6 -4.94 6.28 4.40
N PRO A 7 -4.27 7.04 3.51
CA PRO A 7 -4.07 6.70 2.10
C PRO A 7 -3.50 5.29 1.87
N TRP A 8 -2.63 4.83 2.77
CA TRP A 8 -2.05 3.48 2.75
C TRP A 8 -3.11 2.38 2.84
N GLN A 9 -4.11 2.54 3.70
CA GLN A 9 -5.16 1.55 3.89
C GLN A 9 -6.14 1.48 2.73
N ILE A 10 -6.43 2.63 2.12
CA ILE A 10 -7.18 2.67 0.86
C ILE A 10 -6.39 1.96 -0.25
N GLY A 11 -5.07 2.19 -0.30
CA GLY A 11 -4.17 1.57 -1.27
C GLY A 11 -4.19 0.04 -1.19
N TYR A 12 -3.94 -0.56 -0.03
CA TYR A 12 -3.91 -2.02 0.08
C TYR A 12 -5.30 -2.66 -0.02
N ASN A 13 -6.37 -1.98 0.42
CA ASN A 13 -7.75 -2.48 0.22
C ASN A 13 -8.11 -2.51 -1.27
N THR A 14 -7.59 -1.56 -2.05
CA THR A 14 -7.75 -1.56 -3.52
C THR A 14 -7.03 -2.76 -4.15
N ILE A 15 -5.84 -3.13 -3.64
CA ILE A 15 -5.14 -4.35 -4.07
C ILE A 15 -5.98 -5.60 -3.75
N TYR A 16 -6.58 -5.66 -2.55
CA TYR A 16 -7.45 -6.77 -2.16
C TYR A 16 -8.74 -6.85 -3.00
N ALA A 17 -9.32 -5.70 -3.36
CA ALA A 17 -10.50 -5.66 -4.22
C ALA A 17 -10.24 -6.31 -5.60
N TYR A 18 -9.01 -6.22 -6.13
CA TYR A 18 -8.64 -6.93 -7.36
C TYR A 18 -8.62 -8.46 -7.22
N VAL A 19 -8.40 -8.99 -6.01
CA VAL A 19 -8.49 -10.43 -5.75
C VAL A 19 -9.94 -10.88 -5.86
N ASP A 20 -10.84 -10.17 -5.19
CA ASP A 20 -12.28 -10.49 -5.10
C ASP A 20 -13.00 -10.35 -6.46
N VAL A 21 -12.61 -9.36 -7.27
CA VAL A 21 -13.14 -9.17 -8.63
C VAL A 21 -12.91 -10.38 -9.54
N LYS A 22 -11.73 -11.00 -9.48
CA LYS A 22 -11.43 -12.14 -10.36
C LYS A 22 -12.19 -13.39 -9.93
N ASP A 23 -12.38 -13.60 -8.63
CA ASP A 23 -13.23 -14.67 -8.11
C ASP A 23 -14.70 -14.45 -8.50
N GLY A 24 -15.18 -13.19 -8.46
CA GLY A 24 -16.50 -12.81 -9.00
C GLY A 24 -16.64 -13.01 -10.52
N THR A 25 -15.57 -12.80 -11.29
CA THR A 25 -15.56 -13.05 -12.75
C THR A 25 -15.69 -14.56 -13.05
N ARG A 26 -15.10 -15.41 -12.20
CA ARG A 26 -15.24 -16.88 -12.26
C ARG A 26 -16.68 -17.36 -12.02
N LEU A 27 -17.46 -16.59 -11.27
CA LEU A 27 -18.89 -16.81 -11.00
C LEU A 27 -19.82 -16.20 -12.09
N GLY A 28 -19.27 -15.67 -13.19
CA GLY A 28 -20.07 -15.15 -14.31
C GLY A 28 -20.58 -13.72 -14.14
N LEU A 29 -20.16 -13.01 -13.09
CA LEU A 29 -20.49 -11.60 -12.90
C LEU A 29 -19.58 -10.74 -13.79
N LYS A 30 -20.05 -10.39 -14.99
CA LYS A 30 -19.42 -9.41 -15.89
C LYS A 30 -19.57 -8.01 -15.31
N SER A 31 -18.82 -7.69 -14.28
CA SER A 31 -18.89 -6.37 -13.65
C SER A 31 -17.68 -5.52 -14.02
N THR A 32 -17.92 -4.22 -14.12
CA THR A 32 -17.14 -3.09 -14.65
C THR A 32 -15.68 -2.95 -14.14
N ALA A 33 -15.23 -3.85 -13.27
CA ALA A 33 -13.92 -3.84 -12.62
C ALA A 33 -12.73 -4.13 -13.56
N ILE A 34 -12.95 -4.83 -14.68
CA ILE A 34 -11.93 -4.99 -15.74
C ILE A 34 -11.59 -3.63 -16.39
N LEU A 35 -12.56 -2.71 -16.49
CA LEU A 35 -12.35 -1.37 -17.06
C LEU A 35 -11.49 -0.47 -16.15
N PHE A 36 -11.53 -0.71 -14.84
CA PHE A 36 -10.68 -0.04 -13.84
C PHE A 36 -9.29 -0.67 -13.67
N GLY A 37 -8.96 -1.75 -14.40
CA GLY A 37 -7.70 -2.48 -14.24
C GLY A 37 -6.47 -1.58 -14.30
N ARG A 38 -6.32 -0.78 -15.36
CA ARG A 38 -5.12 0.07 -15.54
C ARG A 38 -5.13 1.33 -14.67
N HIS A 39 -6.32 1.89 -14.41
CA HIS A 39 -6.46 3.12 -13.61
C HIS A 39 -6.32 2.88 -12.11
N GLY A 40 -6.81 1.75 -11.58
CA GLY A 40 -6.67 1.50 -10.15
C GLY A 40 -5.23 1.14 -9.74
N LYS A 41 -4.40 0.56 -10.62
CA LYS A 41 -2.95 0.44 -10.37
C LYS A 41 -2.30 1.82 -10.18
N ALA A 42 -2.65 2.80 -11.02
CA ALA A 42 -2.18 4.18 -10.87
C ALA A 42 -2.72 4.85 -9.59
N CYS A 43 -3.97 4.57 -9.23
CA CYS A 43 -4.57 5.05 -7.98
C CYS A 43 -3.84 4.49 -6.74
N VAL A 44 -3.47 3.21 -6.73
CA VAL A 44 -2.68 2.59 -5.65
C VAL A 44 -1.30 3.23 -5.54
N VAL A 45 -0.63 3.50 -6.65
CA VAL A 45 0.66 4.21 -6.66
C VAL A 45 0.52 5.60 -6.01
N LEU A 46 -0.50 6.37 -6.40
CA LEU A 46 -0.76 7.69 -5.83
C LEU A 46 -1.06 7.62 -4.33
N LEU A 47 -1.88 6.66 -3.90
CA LEU A 47 -2.23 6.46 -2.48
C LEU A 47 -1.01 6.09 -1.63
N PHE A 48 -0.13 5.22 -2.13
CA PHE A 48 1.11 4.87 -1.43
C PHE A 48 2.12 6.01 -1.41
N ALA A 49 2.21 6.79 -2.49
CA ALA A 49 3.03 8.00 -2.52
C ALA A 49 2.54 9.03 -1.50
N LEU A 50 1.23 9.28 -1.44
CA LEU A 50 0.60 10.17 -0.46
C LEU A 50 0.82 9.68 0.98
N ALA A 51 0.69 8.38 1.24
CA ALA A 51 0.96 7.83 2.56
C ALA A 51 2.41 8.05 2.99
N THR A 52 3.36 7.69 2.13
CA THR A 52 4.79 7.82 2.39
C THR A 52 5.19 9.28 2.58
N GLY A 53 4.64 10.18 1.76
CA GLY A 53 4.85 11.63 1.88
C GLY A 53 4.29 12.19 3.18
N ALA A 54 3.06 11.80 3.56
CA ALA A 54 2.45 12.22 4.81
C ALA A 54 3.25 11.75 6.03
N TRP A 55 3.72 10.50 6.03
CA TRP A 55 4.53 9.99 7.13
C TRP A 55 5.90 10.69 7.19
N SER A 56 6.58 10.86 6.04
CA SER A 56 7.87 11.57 5.97
C SER A 56 7.76 13.01 6.46
N PHE A 57 6.69 13.72 6.06
CA PHE A 57 6.42 15.07 6.52
C PHE A 57 6.11 15.12 8.03
N GLY A 58 5.35 14.16 8.54
CA GLY A 58 5.08 14.02 9.97
C GLY A 58 6.35 13.81 10.80
N GLY A 59 7.24 12.92 10.37
CA GLY A 59 8.52 12.71 11.07
C GLY A 59 9.46 13.91 10.99
N TRP A 60 9.43 14.67 9.89
CA TRP A 60 10.16 15.93 9.79
C TRP A 60 9.65 16.99 10.78
N LEU A 61 8.32 17.14 10.91
CA LEU A 61 7.70 18.04 11.90
C LEU A 61 8.02 17.64 13.35
N LEU A 62 8.19 16.34 13.61
CA LEU A 62 8.55 15.81 14.92
C LEU A 62 10.06 15.86 15.21
N GLY A 63 10.88 16.34 14.28
CA GLY A 63 12.33 16.41 14.45
C GLY A 63 13.00 15.04 14.60
N MET A 64 12.44 14.00 13.97
CA MET A 64 12.93 12.64 14.12
C MET A 64 14.37 12.46 13.61
N SER A 65 15.10 11.56 14.27
CA SER A 65 16.52 11.33 14.02
C SER A 65 16.78 10.72 12.61
N PRO A 66 18.01 10.83 12.07
CA PRO A 66 18.36 10.29 10.73
C PRO A 66 17.97 8.82 10.46
N PRO A 67 18.00 7.89 11.45
CA PRO A 67 17.46 6.54 11.29
C PRO A 67 16.02 6.47 10.77
N TYR A 68 15.17 7.44 11.13
CA TYR A 68 13.80 7.52 10.63
C TYR A 68 13.75 7.72 9.11
N VAL A 69 14.62 8.57 8.57
CA VAL A 69 14.70 8.85 7.13
C VAL A 69 15.10 7.59 6.36
N ILE A 70 16.05 6.82 6.90
CA ILE A 70 16.45 5.53 6.32
C ILE A 70 15.27 4.55 6.34
N GLY A 71 14.54 4.46 7.45
CA GLY A 71 13.33 3.66 7.56
C GLY A 71 12.28 4.05 6.51
N MET A 72 12.08 5.34 6.29
CA MET A 72 11.16 5.85 5.27
C MET A 72 11.59 5.50 3.84
N LEU A 73 12.88 5.55 3.53
CA LEU A 73 13.38 5.12 2.22
C LEU A 73 13.13 3.63 1.98
N VAL A 74 13.31 2.79 3.01
CA VAL A 74 13.02 1.36 2.93
C VAL A 74 11.52 1.11 2.71
N ILE A 75 10.66 1.83 3.43
CA ILE A 75 9.19 1.74 3.25
C ILE A 75 8.78 2.19 1.84
N ALA A 76 9.34 3.30 1.36
CA ALA A 76 9.08 3.82 0.02
C ALA A 76 9.48 2.80 -1.06
N ALA A 77 10.66 2.18 -0.92
CA ALA A 77 11.14 1.14 -1.83
C ALA A 77 10.24 -0.11 -1.78
N HIS A 78 9.83 -0.54 -0.58
CA HIS A 78 8.93 -1.69 -0.40
C HIS A 78 7.56 -1.45 -1.05
N LEU A 79 6.94 -0.30 -0.81
CA LEU A 79 5.67 0.08 -1.44
C LEU A 79 5.80 0.26 -2.95
N GLY A 80 6.92 0.84 -3.42
CA GLY A 80 7.24 0.94 -4.85
C GLY A 80 7.32 -0.44 -5.52
N TRP A 81 8.05 -1.37 -4.90
CA TRP A 81 8.12 -2.76 -5.36
C TRP A 81 6.75 -3.45 -5.37
N GLN A 82 5.93 -3.23 -4.33
CA GLN A 82 4.57 -3.76 -4.30
C GLN A 82 3.75 -3.25 -5.48
N THR A 83 3.77 -1.94 -5.74
CA THR A 83 3.00 -1.36 -6.85
C THR A 83 3.46 -1.89 -8.20
N TRP A 84 4.76 -2.15 -8.38
CA TRP A 84 5.28 -2.70 -9.63
C TRP A 84 4.77 -4.13 -9.85
N LYS A 85 4.76 -4.95 -8.80
CA LYS A 85 4.32 -6.35 -8.82
C LYS A 85 2.81 -6.57 -8.90
N ILE A 86 1.97 -5.54 -8.74
CA ILE A 86 0.51 -5.69 -8.89
C ILE A 86 0.21 -6.28 -10.27
N ASP A 87 -0.50 -7.41 -10.28
CA ASP A 87 -0.86 -8.15 -11.47
C ASP A 87 -2.36 -8.49 -11.43
N LEU A 88 -3.14 -7.92 -12.35
CA LEU A 88 -4.58 -8.12 -12.46
C LEU A 88 -4.94 -9.54 -12.93
N VAL A 89 -4.00 -10.21 -13.61
CA VAL A 89 -4.18 -11.56 -14.15
C VAL A 89 -3.89 -12.60 -13.07
N ARG A 90 -3.09 -12.28 -12.05
CA ARG A 90 -2.65 -13.23 -11.01
C ARG A 90 -3.13 -12.79 -9.60
N PRO A 91 -4.32 -13.21 -9.16
CA PRO A 91 -4.92 -12.80 -7.89
C PRO A 91 -4.09 -13.31 -6.70
N GLU A 92 -3.42 -14.46 -6.83
CA GLU A 92 -2.51 -14.95 -5.79
C GLU A 92 -1.34 -13.99 -5.51
N VAL A 93 -0.88 -13.26 -6.54
CA VAL A 93 0.16 -12.24 -6.37
C VAL A 93 -0.40 -11.06 -5.59
N ASN A 94 -1.59 -10.57 -5.94
CA ASN A 94 -2.23 -9.45 -5.23
C ASN A 94 -2.56 -9.79 -3.78
N TYR A 95 -2.99 -11.02 -3.50
CA TYR A 95 -3.21 -11.48 -2.12
C TYR A 95 -1.91 -11.51 -1.30
N ARG A 96 -0.80 -11.98 -1.90
CA ARG A 96 0.51 -11.93 -1.26
C ARG A 96 1.00 -10.49 -1.04
N LEU A 97 0.72 -9.58 -1.97
CA LEU A 97 1.04 -8.15 -1.83
C LEU A 97 0.19 -7.49 -0.73
N PHE A 98 -1.06 -7.90 -0.57
CA PHE A 98 -1.90 -7.49 0.55
C PHE A 98 -1.29 -7.94 1.88
N LEU A 99 -0.90 -9.21 2.01
CA LEU A 99 -0.21 -9.70 3.22
C LEU A 99 1.13 -9.00 3.47
N ALA A 100 1.86 -8.64 2.41
CA ALA A 100 3.11 -7.89 2.52
C ALA A 100 2.92 -6.47 3.10
N ASN A 101 1.68 -5.96 3.21
CA ASN A 101 1.42 -4.72 3.94
C ASN A 101 1.53 -4.87 5.46
N ILE A 102 1.41 -6.08 6.01
CA ILE A 102 1.73 -6.30 7.42
C ILE A 102 3.19 -5.91 7.70
N LEU A 103 4.11 -6.28 6.80
CA LEU A 103 5.51 -5.86 6.88
C LEU A 103 5.68 -4.34 6.76
N THR A 104 4.90 -3.67 5.91
CA THR A 104 4.90 -2.19 5.84
C THR A 104 4.57 -1.57 7.21
N GLY A 105 3.55 -2.11 7.89
CA GLY A 105 3.17 -1.65 9.23
C GLY A 105 4.28 -1.88 10.27
N ILE A 106 4.94 -3.04 10.23
CA ILE A 106 6.07 -3.35 11.10
C ILE A 106 7.24 -2.41 10.82
N LEU A 107 7.60 -2.20 9.55
CA LEU A 107 8.67 -1.28 9.15
C LEU A 107 8.40 0.15 9.63
N LEU A 108 7.15 0.63 9.49
CA LEU A 108 6.75 1.95 9.96
C LEU A 108 6.87 2.07 11.48
N ALA A 109 6.42 1.07 12.23
CA ALA A 109 6.53 1.05 13.69
C ALA A 109 8.00 1.02 14.15
N SER A 110 8.84 0.20 13.51
CA SER A 110 10.27 0.13 13.78
C SER A 110 10.98 1.45 13.45
N ALA A 111 10.68 2.05 12.30
CA ALA A 111 11.24 3.33 11.89
C ALA A 111 10.85 4.44 12.88
N ALA A 112 9.59 4.50 13.30
CA ALA A 112 9.11 5.45 14.29
C ALA A 112 9.83 5.28 15.65
N PHE A 113 9.97 4.04 16.12
CA PHE A 113 10.68 3.75 17.37
C PHE A 113 12.18 4.13 17.30
N MET A 114 12.85 3.80 16.19
CA MET A 114 14.25 4.21 15.96
C MET A 114 14.41 5.72 15.77
N GLY A 115 13.37 6.42 15.30
CA GLY A 115 13.36 7.86 15.13
C GLY A 115 13.19 8.66 16.42
N THR A 116 12.67 8.02 17.48
CA THR A 116 12.46 8.61 18.80
C THR A 116 13.60 8.39 19.80
N VAL A 117 14.51 7.46 19.50
CA VAL A 117 15.70 7.18 20.33
C VAL A 117 16.90 8.05 19.97
#